data_AF-A0A7C2ACW4-F1
#
_entry.id   AF-A0A7C2ACW4-F1
#
_cell.length_a   1.000
_cell.length_b   1.000
_cell.length_c   1.000
_cell.angle_alpha   90.00
_cell.angle_beta   90.00
_cell.angle_gamma   90.00
#
_symmetry.space_group_name_H-M   'P 1'
#
loop_
_entity.id
_entity.type
_entity.pdbx_description
1 polymer ?
#
loop_
_entity_poly.entity_id
_entity_poly.type
_entity_poly.pdbx_seq_one_letter_code
_entity_poly.pdbx_strand_id
1 'polypeptide(L)' 'MSSQVCIDASVALKLVLDEEDSDKAQALWVSWVVEDIEAIAPCHLAFEVTSVIRHRRLT' A
#
# COMPACT_ATOMS: atom_id res chain seq x y z
N MET A 1 -17.87 -15.61 0.05
CA MET A 1 -17.53 -14.40 0.82
C MET A 1 -16.24 -13.88 0.22
N SER A 2 -16.18 -12.62 -0.22
CA SER A 2 -14.90 -12.04 -0.64
C SER A 2 -14.00 -11.95 0.59
N SER A 3 -12.76 -12.42 0.44
CA SER A 3 -11.75 -12.23 1.48
C SER A 3 -11.29 -10.77 1.41
N GLN A 4 -11.15 -10.11 2.56
CA GLN A 4 -10.72 -8.71 2.63
C GLN A 4 -9.38 -8.62 3.35
N VAL A 5 -8.51 -7.72 2.87
CA VAL A 5 -7.25 -7.37 3.52
C VAL A 5 -7.23 -5.88 3.79
N CYS A 6 -6.90 -5.51 5.04
CA CYS A 6 -6.71 -4.11 5.40
C CYS A 6 -5.27 -3.68 5.08
N ILE A 7 -5.11 -2.69 4.22
CA ILE A 7 -3.82 -2.18 3.78
C ILE A 7 -3.34 -1.06 4.71
N ASP A 8 -2.10 -1.19 5.14
CA ASP A 8 -1.36 -0.15 5.87
C ASP A 8 -0.66 0.83 4.90
N ALA A 9 -0.38 2.05 5.38
CA ALA A 9 0.32 3.07 4.61
C ALA A 9 1.70 2.61 4.11
N SER A 10 2.42 1.77 4.87
CA SER A 10 3.73 1.25 4.45
C SER A 10 3.67 0.38 3.20
N VAL A 11 2.63 -0.45 3.04
CA VAL A 11 2.43 -1.25 1.82
C VAL A 11 1.99 -0.35 0.67
N ALA A 12 1.05 0.56 0.93
CA ALA A 12 0.58 1.50 -0.10
C ALA A 12 1.70 2.38 -0.66
N LEU A 13 2.63 2.84 0.19
CA LEU A 13 3.80 3.63 -0.22
C LEU A 13 4.74 2.83 -1.13
N LYS A 14 5.05 1.58 -0.77
CA LYS A 14 5.91 0.68 -1.56
C LYS A 14 5.35 0.31 -2.94
N LEU A 15 4.03 0.43 -3.14
CA LEU A 15 3.38 0.23 -4.45
C LEU A 15 3.55 1.42 -5.39
N VAL A 16 3.79 2.63 -4.86
CA VAL A 16 3.85 3.86 -5.66
C VAL A 16 5.24 4.51 -5.67
N LEU A 17 6.10 4.16 -4.71
CA LEU A 17 7.48 4.59 -4.62
C LEU A 17 8.41 3.42 -4.94
N ASP A 18 9.51 3.72 -5.65
CA ASP A 18 10.60 2.77 -5.88
C ASP A 18 11.54 2.79 -4.67
N GLU A 19 11.36 1.85 -3.75
CA GLU A 19 12.09 1.73 -2.50
C GLU A 19 12.35 0.27 -2.10
N GLU A 20 13.07 0.07 -0.99
CA GLU A 20 13.33 -1.27 -0.46
C GLU A 20 12.01 -2.01 -0.19
N ASP A 21 11.94 -3.26 -0.66
CA ASP A 21 10.77 -4.15 -0.64
C ASP A 21 9.60 -3.75 -1.56
N SER A 22 9.75 -2.80 -2.50
CA SER A 22 8.71 -2.52 -3.50
C SER A 22 8.35 -3.76 -4.33
N ASP A 23 9.32 -4.63 -4.60
CA ASP A 23 9.10 -5.92 -5.25
C ASP A 23 8.17 -6.84 -4.45
N LYS A 24 8.34 -6.90 -3.13
CA LYS A 24 7.49 -7.68 -2.23
C LYS A 24 6.08 -7.11 -2.12
N ALA A 25 5.96 -5.79 -2.02
CA ALA A 25 4.66 -5.12 -2.01
C ALA A 25 3.90 -5.38 -3.32
N GLN A 26 4.59 -5.29 -4.45
CA GLN A 26 4.02 -5.60 -5.77
C GLN A 26 3.59 -7.07 -5.86
N ALA A 27 4.40 -8.01 -5.37
CA ALA A 27 4.06 -9.43 -5.34
C ALA A 27 2.81 -9.70 -4.49
N LEU A 28 2.69 -9.07 -3.31
CA LEU A 28 1.49 -9.15 -2.47
C LEU A 28 0.25 -8.59 -3.17
N TRP A 29 0.38 -7.42 -3.81
CA TRP A 29 -0.73 -6.84 -4.55
C TRP A 29 -1.20 -7.74 -5.69
N VAL A 30 -0.26 -8.32 -6.45
CA VAL A 30 -0.57 -9.27 -7.52
C VAL A 30 -1.26 -10.52 -6.97
N SER A 31 -0.80 -11.07 -5.84
CA SER A 31 -1.46 -12.24 -5.25
C SER A 31 -2.90 -11.93 -4.82
N TRP A 32 -3.14 -10.76 -4.22
CA TRP A 32 -4.51 -10.34 -3.86
C TRP A 32 -5.41 -10.19 -5.08
N VAL A 33 -4.92 -9.61 -6.17
CA VAL A 33 -5.68 -9.52 -7.44
C VAL A 33 -5.99 -10.90 -8.01
N VAL A 34 -5.03 -11.82 -8.00
CA VAL A 34 -5.23 -13.19 -8.51
C VAL A 34 -6.22 -13.98 -7.65
N GLU A 35 -6.21 -13.77 -6.33
CA GLU A 35 -7.06 -14.46 -5.37
C GLU A 35 -8.43 -13.79 -5.14
N ASP A 36 -8.73 -12.71 -5.87
CA ASP A 36 -9.95 -11.90 -5.71
C ASP A 36 -10.15 -11.42 -4.26
N ILE A 37 -9.04 -11.00 -3.64
CA ILE A 37 -9.01 -10.41 -2.29
C ILE A 37 -9.22 -8.91 -2.42
N GLU A 38 -10.27 -8.40 -1.76
CA GLU A 38 -10.56 -6.98 -1.73
C GLU A 38 -9.63 -6.24 -0.76
N ALA A 39 -8.88 -5.31 -1.30
CA ALA A 39 -8.06 -4.38 -0.54
C ALA A 39 -8.95 -3.26 0.06
N ILE A 40 -9.07 -3.23 1.38
CA ILE A 40 -9.71 -2.14 2.12
C ILE A 40 -8.65 -1.34 2.89
N ALA A 41 -8.98 -0.13 3.33
CA ALA A 41 -8.06 0.67 4.12
C ALA A 41 -8.79 1.57 5.13
N PRO A 42 -8.14 1.94 6.24
CA PRO A 42 -8.67 2.97 7.14
C PRO A 42 -8.75 4.32 6.42
N CYS A 43 -9.70 5.18 6.80
CA CYS A 43 -9.80 6.54 6.25
C CYS A 43 -8.55 7.40 6.51
N HIS A 44 -7.68 6.97 7.45
CA HIS A 44 -6.40 7.60 7.76
C HIS A 44 -5.33 7.37 6.70
N LEU A 45 -5.47 6.35 5.84
CA LEU A 45 -4.46 5.97 4.84
C LEU A 45 -4.05 7.18 3.97
N ALA A 46 -5.02 7.95 3.49
CA ALA A 46 -4.76 9.10 2.64
C ALA A 46 -3.91 10.17 3.35
N PHE A 47 -4.11 10.37 4.66
CA PHE A 47 -3.35 11.34 5.44
C PHE A 47 -1.93 10.86 5.72
N GLU A 48 -1.76 9.59 6.09
CA GLU A 48 -0.46 9.01 6.39
C GLU A 48 0.43 8.93 5.15
N VAL A 49 -0.08 8.38 4.04
CA VAL A 49 0.63 8.30 2.76
C VAL A 49 1.03 9.70 2.28
N THR A 50 0.09 10.65 2.29
CA THR A 50 0.38 12.04 1.88
C THR A 50 1.42 12.70 2.78
N SER A 51 1.33 12.50 4.10
CA SER A 51 2.30 13.03 5.06
C SER A 51 3.71 12.49 4.77
N VAL A 52 3.86 11.18 4.56
CA VAL A 52 5.16 10.57 4.24
C VAL A 52 5.73 11.11 2.93
N ILE A 53 4.93 11.14 1.86
CA ILE A 53 5.35 11.67 0.56
C ILE A 53 5.80 13.14 0.68
N ARG A 54 5.05 13.96 1.41
CA ARG A 54 5.40 15.37 1.64
C ARG A 54 6.74 15.51 2.37
N HIS A 55 6.98 14.72 3.42
CA HIS A 55 8.23 14.82 4.18
C HIS A 55 9.44 14.35 3.37
N ARG A 56 9.31 13.29 2.56
CA ARG A 56 10.41 12.78 1.72
C ARG A 56 10.83 13.75 0.61
N ARG A 57 9.93 14.60 0.11
CA ARG A 57 10.26 15.61 -0.91
C ARG A 57 11.03 16.82 -0.34
N LEU A 58 11.04 17.00 0.96
CA LEU A 58 11.67 18.13 1.64
C LEU A 58 13.09 17.81 2.16
N THR A 59 13.57 16.58 1.95
CA THR A 59 14.93 16.10 2.21
C THR A 59 15.66 15.85 0.90
#